data_AF-A0A0H3I275-F1
#
_entry.id   AF-A0A0H3I275-F1
#
_cell.length_a   1.000
_cell.length_b   1.000
_cell.length_c   1.000
_cell.angle_alpha   90.00
_cell.angle_beta   90.00
_cell.angle_gamma   90.00
#
_symmetry.space_group_name_H-M   'P 1'
#
loop_
_entity.id
_entity.type
_entity.pdbx_description
1 polymer ?
#
loop_
_entity_poly.entity_id
_entity_poly.type
_entity_poly.pdbx_seq_one_letter_code
_entity_poly.pdbx_strand_id
1 'polypeptide(L)'
;MRKIIMLALTLPLTSFAAINDINKAAHEICLIEWNITDKVGSTDRDVLAIVNEEVSDFKERGFSLLDFGIDEPEYIATSARIAESFRRDHRPPNRQYDDDIRDTLRELMVPRCVTKVKESLTNH
;
A
#
# COMPACT_ATOMS: atom_id res chain seq x y z
N MET A 1 34.66 -7.76 -44.96
CA MET A 1 33.52 -7.20 -44.20
C MET A 1 33.05 -8.28 -43.24
N ARG A 2 33.34 -8.24 -41.92
CA ARG A 2 32.56 -7.57 -40.84
C ARG A 2 31.06 -7.97 -40.98
N LYS A 3 30.37 -8.65 -40.06
CA LYS A 3 30.47 -8.78 -38.59
C LYS A 3 29.79 -10.07 -38.09
N ILE A 4 30.27 -10.56 -36.95
CA ILE A 4 29.71 -11.57 -36.05
C ILE A 4 28.28 -11.17 -35.64
N ILE A 5 27.31 -12.05 -35.83
CA ILE A 5 25.96 -11.93 -35.25
C ILE A 5 26.08 -12.36 -33.78
N MET A 6 26.43 -11.40 -32.92
CA MET A 6 26.06 -11.42 -31.51
C MET A 6 24.77 -10.60 -31.42
N LEU A 7 23.64 -11.23 -31.08
CA LEU A 7 22.51 -10.47 -30.59
C LEU A 7 21.79 -11.25 -29.47
N ALA A 8 22.15 -10.83 -28.26
CA ALA A 8 21.34 -10.72 -27.06
C ALA A 8 20.56 -11.97 -26.62
N LEU A 9 21.18 -12.70 -25.69
CA LEU A 9 20.46 -13.26 -24.55
C LEU A 9 19.63 -12.14 -23.90
N THR A 10 18.33 -12.13 -24.17
CA THR A 10 17.35 -11.42 -23.35
C THR A 10 17.22 -12.20 -22.05
N LEU A 11 18.14 -11.94 -21.12
CA LEU A 11 17.90 -12.24 -19.71
C LEU A 11 16.57 -11.54 -19.35
N PRO A 12 15.58 -12.26 -18.78
CA PRO A 12 14.48 -11.58 -18.13
C PRO A 12 15.14 -10.75 -17.03
N LEU A 13 15.19 -9.44 -17.24
CA LEU A 13 15.45 -8.48 -16.18
C LEU A 13 14.29 -8.69 -15.19
N THR A 14 14.49 -9.59 -14.24
CA THR A 14 13.72 -9.63 -13.01
C THR A 14 13.81 -8.21 -12.47
N SER A 15 12.69 -7.51 -12.55
CA SER A 15 12.57 -6.10 -12.26
C SER A 15 12.87 -5.85 -10.79
N PHE A 16 14.16 -5.75 -10.44
CA PHE A 16 14.65 -5.22 -9.17
C PHE A 16 14.62 -3.67 -9.15
N ALA A 17 13.93 -3.05 -10.11
CA ALA A 17 13.96 -1.60 -10.32
C ALA A 17 12.90 -0.82 -9.51
N ALA A 18 11.98 -1.49 -8.81
CA ALA A 18 10.91 -0.81 -8.06
C ALA A 18 11.37 -0.21 -6.72
N ILE A 19 12.44 -0.73 -6.10
CA ILE A 19 13.01 -0.20 -4.85
C ILE A 19 14.20 0.73 -5.12
N ASN A 20 14.11 1.60 -6.13
CA ASN A 20 15.11 2.67 -6.26
C ASN A 20 14.80 3.87 -5.34
N ASP A 21 13.60 3.92 -4.77
CA ASP A 21 13.18 4.94 -3.81
C ASP A 21 12.37 4.32 -2.67
N ILE A 22 13.07 3.85 -1.65
CA ILE A 22 12.49 3.31 -0.40
C ILE A 22 11.52 4.33 0.25
N ASN A 23 11.76 5.64 0.10
CA ASN A 23 10.87 6.64 0.66
C ASN A 23 9.54 6.68 -0.09
N LYS A 24 9.59 6.64 -1.42
CA LYS A 24 8.38 6.58 -2.25
C LYS A 24 7.59 5.31 -1.99
N ALA A 25 8.27 4.17 -1.94
CA ALA A 25 7.64 2.88 -1.66
C ALA A 25 6.97 2.88 -0.26
N ALA A 26 7.70 3.30 0.77
CA ALA A 26 7.17 3.41 2.14
C ALA A 26 5.98 4.39 2.23
N HIS A 27 6.01 5.49 1.48
CA HIS A 27 4.89 6.43 1.43
C HIS A 27 3.64 5.79 0.84
N GLU A 28 3.79 5.06 -0.26
CA GLU A 28 2.67 4.50 -1.02
C GLU A 28 1.97 3.36 -0.27
N ILE A 29 2.72 2.49 0.40
CA ILE A 29 2.10 1.46 1.26
C ILE A 29 1.35 2.09 2.45
N CYS A 30 1.88 3.17 3.02
CA CYS A 30 1.18 3.90 4.09
C CYS A 30 -0.06 4.66 3.59
N LEU A 31 -0.08 5.08 2.33
CA LEU A 31 -1.27 5.66 1.71
C LEU A 31 -2.37 4.61 1.49
N ILE A 32 -2.04 3.38 1.10
CA ILE A 32 -3.02 2.29 1.03
C ILE A 32 -3.68 2.08 2.39
N GLU A 33 -2.88 1.90 3.44
CA GLU A 33 -3.39 1.67 4.81
C GLU A 33 -4.31 2.79 5.27
N TRP A 34 -3.93 4.04 4.97
CA TRP A 34 -4.76 5.20 5.22
C TRP A 34 -6.08 5.15 4.43
N ASN A 35 -6.02 4.91 3.12
CA ASN A 35 -7.21 4.89 2.26
C ASN A 35 -8.17 3.78 2.66
N ILE A 36 -7.67 2.58 3.02
CA ILE A 36 -8.49 1.50 3.58
C ILE A 36 -9.19 2.01 4.83
N THR A 37 -8.45 2.57 5.79
CA THR A 37 -9.00 3.07 7.05
C THR A 37 -10.07 4.14 6.81
N ASP A 38 -9.79 5.11 5.95
CA ASP A 38 -10.71 6.20 5.60
C ASP A 38 -11.98 5.69 4.93
N LYS A 39 -11.86 4.91 3.85
CA LYS A 39 -13.02 4.32 3.13
C LYS A 39 -13.83 3.41 4.04
N VAL A 40 -13.19 2.65 4.93
CA VAL A 40 -13.86 1.75 5.87
C VAL A 40 -14.63 2.51 6.95
N GLY A 41 -14.05 3.60 7.46
CA GLY A 41 -14.68 4.47 8.45
C GLY A 41 -15.81 5.33 7.86
N SER A 42 -15.71 5.70 6.58
CA SER A 42 -16.61 6.66 5.93
C SER A 42 -17.68 6.06 5.02
N THR A 43 -17.71 4.73 4.82
CA THR A 43 -18.67 4.09 3.89
C THR A 43 -19.25 2.78 4.43
N ASP A 44 -20.38 2.35 3.85
CA ASP A 44 -20.98 1.03 4.08
C ASP A 44 -20.48 -0.04 3.09
N ARG A 45 -19.46 0.27 2.27
CA ARG A 45 -18.94 -0.67 1.29
C ARG A 45 -18.36 -1.90 1.97
N ASP A 46 -18.43 -3.04 1.30
CA ASP A 46 -17.81 -4.28 1.77
C ASP A 46 -16.31 -4.06 2.05
N VAL A 47 -15.84 -4.50 3.22
CA VAL A 47 -14.45 -4.25 3.66
C VAL A 47 -13.47 -4.95 2.74
N LEU A 48 -13.75 -6.20 2.38
CA LEU A 48 -12.87 -6.97 1.51
C LEU A 48 -12.79 -6.35 0.11
N ALA A 49 -13.90 -5.83 -0.41
CA ALA A 49 -13.90 -5.08 -1.67
C ALA A 49 -13.04 -3.81 -1.61
N ILE A 50 -13.10 -3.05 -0.51
CA ILE A 50 -12.25 -1.86 -0.31
C ILE A 50 -10.76 -2.25 -0.27
N VAL A 51 -10.40 -3.30 0.47
CA VAL A 51 -9.01 -3.76 0.57
C VAL A 51 -8.49 -4.22 -0.80
N ASN A 52 -9.28 -5.01 -1.53
CA ASN A 52 -8.89 -5.47 -2.87
C ASN A 52 -8.75 -4.32 -3.88
N GLU A 53 -9.62 -3.31 -3.81
CA GLU A 53 -9.50 -2.09 -4.63
C GLU A 53 -8.18 -1.38 -4.36
N GLU A 54 -7.86 -1.10 -3.11
CA GLU A 54 -6.63 -0.37 -2.77
C GLU A 54 -5.35 -1.16 -3.12
N VAL A 55 -5.37 -2.49 -2.96
CA VAL A 55 -4.28 -3.36 -3.40
C VAL A 55 -4.15 -3.36 -4.93
N SER A 56 -5.27 -3.36 -5.65
CA SER A 56 -5.26 -3.25 -7.12
C SER A 56 -4.69 -1.90 -7.56
N ASP A 57 -5.16 -0.80 -6.98
CA ASP A 57 -4.70 0.56 -7.29
C ASP A 57 -3.18 0.71 -7.02
N PHE A 58 -2.68 0.11 -5.95
CA PHE A 58 -1.25 0.09 -5.65
C PHE A 58 -0.42 -0.62 -6.71
N LYS A 59 -0.92 -1.75 -7.23
CA LYS A 59 -0.29 -2.50 -8.31
C LYS A 59 -0.34 -1.73 -9.63
N GLU A 60 -1.45 -1.04 -9.91
CA GLU A 60 -1.58 -0.17 -11.07
C GLU A 60 -0.60 1.02 -11.04
N ARG A 61 -0.27 1.53 -9.84
CA ARG A 61 0.79 2.53 -9.65
C ARG A 61 2.22 1.96 -9.79
N GLY A 62 2.36 0.66 -10.01
CA GLY A 62 3.63 -0.01 -10.31
C GLY A 62 4.37 -0.55 -9.09
N PHE A 63 3.70 -0.67 -7.93
CA PHE A 63 4.29 -1.21 -6.72
C PHE A 63 3.89 -2.66 -6.47
N SER A 64 4.71 -3.39 -5.73
CA SER A 64 4.41 -4.75 -5.27
C SER A 64 4.51 -4.84 -3.76
N LEU A 65 3.58 -5.54 -3.11
CA LEU A 65 3.67 -5.85 -1.67
C LEU A 65 4.92 -6.72 -1.37
N LEU A 66 5.35 -7.53 -2.34
CA LEU A 66 6.58 -8.31 -2.23
C LEU A 66 7.84 -7.45 -2.13
N ASP A 67 7.82 -6.20 -2.62
CA ASP A 67 8.94 -5.26 -2.46
C ASP A 67 9.21 -4.93 -0.97
N PHE A 68 8.23 -5.21 -0.11
CA PHE A 68 8.30 -5.04 1.35
C PHE A 68 8.42 -6.39 2.09
N GLY A 69 8.56 -7.50 1.36
CA GLY A 69 8.53 -8.85 1.95
C GLY A 69 7.14 -9.27 2.47
N ILE A 70 6.07 -8.64 1.97
CA ILE A 70 4.70 -8.90 2.40
C ILE A 70 4.02 -9.83 1.40
N ASP A 71 3.43 -10.92 1.89
CA ASP A 71 2.57 -11.80 1.10
C ASP A 71 1.21 -11.15 0.85
N GLU A 72 0.80 -11.07 -0.42
CA GLU A 72 -0.44 -10.37 -0.82
C GLU A 72 -1.71 -11.02 -0.24
N PRO A 73 -1.93 -12.34 -0.33
CA PRO A 73 -3.05 -13.00 0.36
C PRO A 73 -3.08 -12.76 1.86
N GLU A 74 -1.94 -12.87 2.55
CA GLU A 74 -1.84 -12.61 3.98
C GLU A 74 -2.17 -11.14 4.32
N TYR A 75 -1.68 -10.21 3.51
CA TYR A 75 -1.97 -8.78 3.63
C TYR A 75 -3.46 -8.52 3.50
N ILE A 76 -4.10 -9.00 2.44
CA ILE A 76 -5.53 -8.80 2.20
C ILE A 76 -6.36 -9.35 3.37
N ALA A 77 -6.07 -10.57 3.82
CA ALA A 77 -6.79 -11.20 4.92
C ALA A 77 -6.60 -10.44 6.24
N THR A 78 -5.37 -10.02 6.53
CA THR A 78 -5.04 -9.28 7.76
C THR A 78 -5.64 -7.89 7.77
N SER A 79 -5.49 -7.13 6.68
CA SER A 79 -6.04 -5.78 6.54
C SER A 79 -7.56 -5.80 6.58
N ALA A 80 -8.23 -6.76 5.94
CA ALA A 80 -9.68 -6.89 6.03
C ALA A 80 -10.16 -7.15 7.47
N ARG A 81 -9.50 -8.07 8.19
CA ARG A 81 -9.83 -8.38 9.59
C ARG A 81 -9.64 -7.16 10.51
N ILE A 82 -8.53 -6.44 10.35
CA ILE A 82 -8.23 -5.23 11.14
C ILE A 82 -9.24 -4.13 10.82
N ALA A 83 -9.52 -3.90 9.54
CA ALA A 83 -10.47 -2.90 9.07
C ALA A 83 -11.90 -3.17 9.56
N GLU A 84 -12.35 -4.44 9.56
CA GLU A 84 -13.65 -4.79 10.15
C GLU A 84 -13.73 -4.46 11.63
N SER A 85 -12.67 -4.75 12.40
CA SER A 85 -12.61 -4.37 13.81
C SER A 85 -12.66 -2.87 13.97
N PHE A 86 -11.84 -2.14 13.20
CA PHE A 86 -11.82 -0.68 13.22
C PHE A 86 -13.21 -0.09 12.95
N ARG A 87 -13.91 -0.58 11.91
CA ARG A 87 -15.28 -0.14 11.58
C ARG A 87 -16.25 -0.37 12.73
N ARG A 88 -16.17 -1.53 13.39
CA ARG A 88 -17.07 -1.83 14.51
C ARG A 88 -16.82 -0.91 15.70
N ASP A 89 -15.56 -0.59 15.97
CA ASP A 89 -15.14 0.05 17.22
C ASP A 89 -15.07 1.58 17.11
N HIS A 90 -14.80 2.14 15.92
CA HIS A 90 -14.45 3.56 15.73
C HIS A 90 -15.30 4.29 14.69
N ARG A 91 -16.27 3.62 14.06
CA ARG A 91 -17.07 4.27 13.02
C ARG A 91 -17.96 5.36 13.62
N PRO A 92 -17.86 6.61 13.13
CA PRO A 92 -18.70 7.68 13.63
C PRO A 92 -20.16 7.48 13.22
N PRO A 93 -21.14 7.90 14.05
CA PRO A 93 -22.56 7.64 13.80
C PRO A 93 -23.10 8.32 12.53
N ASN A 94 -22.50 9.44 12.12
CA ASN A 94 -22.80 10.16 10.88
C ASN A 94 -22.05 9.62 9.65
N ARG A 95 -21.24 8.55 9.82
CA ARG A 95 -20.51 7.83 8.77
C ARG A 95 -19.54 8.69 7.94
N GLN A 96 -19.14 9.88 8.39
CA GLN A 96 -18.18 10.72 7.68
C GLN A 96 -17.45 11.64 8.66
N TYR A 97 -16.12 11.65 8.56
CA TYR A 97 -15.32 12.78 9.01
C TYR A 97 -15.49 13.91 8.01
N ASP A 98 -15.48 15.16 8.47
CA ASP A 98 -15.33 16.28 7.54
C ASP A 98 -13.95 16.22 6.85
N ASP A 99 -13.84 16.88 5.69
CA ASP A 99 -12.64 16.81 4.84
C ASP A 99 -11.39 17.32 5.58
N ASP A 100 -11.54 18.33 6.44
CA ASP A 100 -10.44 18.94 7.20
C ASP A 100 -9.89 17.98 8.28
N ILE A 101 -10.78 17.28 9.00
CA ILE A 101 -10.40 16.25 9.97
C ILE A 101 -9.74 15.08 9.25
N ARG A 102 -10.28 14.66 8.11
CA ARG A 102 -9.71 13.56 7.32
C ARG A 102 -8.29 13.90 6.87
N ASP A 103 -8.08 15.10 6.34
CA ASP A 103 -6.76 15.55 5.89
C ASP A 103 -5.77 15.68 7.06
N THR A 104 -6.23 16.23 8.20
CA THR A 104 -5.42 16.31 9.42
C THR A 104 -4.99 14.92 9.91
N LEU A 105 -5.91 13.95 9.93
CA LEU A 105 -5.60 12.58 10.33
C LEU A 105 -4.60 11.92 9.36
N ARG A 106 -4.77 12.12 8.05
CA ARG A 106 -3.82 11.64 7.03
C ARG A 106 -2.42 12.21 7.28
N GLU A 107 -2.32 13.51 7.50
CA GLU A 107 -1.06 14.22 7.75
C GLU A 107 -0.36 13.76 9.04
N LEU A 108 -1.11 13.28 10.03
CA LEU A 108 -0.54 12.73 11.27
C LEU A 108 -0.15 11.25 11.13
N MET A 109 -0.97 10.45 10.43
CA MET A 109 -0.81 9.00 10.36
C MET A 109 0.22 8.55 9.33
N VAL A 110 0.16 9.11 8.12
CA VAL A 110 1.00 8.66 6.99
C VAL A 110 2.49 8.86 7.30
N PRO A 111 2.97 10.03 7.77
CA PRO A 111 4.38 10.21 8.08
C PRO A 111 4.88 9.26 9.18
N ARG A 112 4.05 9.00 10.20
CA ARG A 112 4.41 8.08 11.29
C ARG A 112 4.49 6.64 10.81
N CYS A 113 3.60 6.22 9.92
CA CYS A 113 3.68 4.93 9.24
C CYS A 113 4.97 4.83 8.42
N VAL A 114 5.28 5.87 7.62
CA VAL A 114 6.50 5.90 6.77
C VAL A 114 7.75 5.72 7.61
N THR A 115 7.88 6.42 8.74
CA THR A 115 9.02 6.25 9.64
C THR A 115 9.16 4.80 10.10
N LYS A 116 8.07 4.16 10.52
CA LYS A 116 8.10 2.76 10.97
C LYS A 116 8.43 1.77 9.85
N VAL A 117 7.85 1.96 8.67
CA VAL A 117 8.15 1.10 7.51
C VAL A 117 9.62 1.21 7.14
N LYS A 118 10.17 2.43 7.12
CA LYS A 118 11.59 2.65 6.87
C LYS A 118 12.49 2.02 7.93
N GLU A 119 12.17 2.16 9.21
CA GLU A 119 12.89 1.48 10.29
C GLU A 119 12.88 -0.03 10.10
N SER A 120 11.74 -0.62 9.70
CA SER A 120 11.62 -2.05 9.41
C SER A 120 12.49 -2.47 8.23
N LEU A 121 12.52 -1.68 7.16
CA LEU A 121 13.29 -1.98 5.94
C LEU A 121 14.80 -1.76 6.10
N THR A 122 15.24 -0.94 7.07
CA THR A 122 16.68 -0.64 7.28
C THR A 122 17.33 -1.56 8.31
N ASN A 123 16.54 -2.22 9.17
CA ASN A 123 17.00 -3.12 10.22
C ASN A 123 17.03 -4.61 9.80
N HIS A 124 16.78 -4.89 8.52
CA HIS A 124 16.89 -6.20 7.87
C HIS A 124 17.97 -6.17 6.79
#